data_AF-A0A0B5DG00-F1
#
_entry.id   AF-A0A0B5DG00-F1
#
_cell.length_a   1.000
_cell.length_b   1.000
_cell.length_c   1.000
_cell.angle_alpha   90.00
_cell.angle_beta   90.00
_cell.angle_gamma   90.00
#
_symmetry.space_group_name_H-M   'P 1'
#
loop_
_entity.id
_entity.type
_entity.pdbx_description
1 polymer ?
#
loop_
_entity_poly.entity_id
_entity_poly.type
_entity_poly.pdbx_seq_one_letter_code
_entity_poly.pdbx_strand_id
1 'polypeptide(L)' 'MLTVRDSRLGAGVDAVAPYANMSDIYPWQDQRFAEYRNTGPGARVAVPENRPQLTAAQARKATREVYLDGWTPWGRGC' A
#
# COMPACT_ATOMS: atom_id res chain seq x y z
N MET A 1 6.32 -6.31 4.32
CA MET A 1 5.80 -4.93 4.19
C MET A 1 4.74 -4.96 3.10
N LEU A 2 3.56 -4.41 3.37
CA LEU A 2 2.51 -4.23 2.36
C LEU A 2 2.60 -2.80 1.82
N THR A 3 2.56 -2.64 0.50
CA THR A 3 2.44 -1.33 -0.13
C THR A 3 1.37 -1.37 -1.19
N VAL A 4 0.37 -0.49 -1.06
CA VAL A 4 -0.65 -0.28 -2.08
C VAL A 4 -0.36 1.04 -2.77
N ARG A 5 0.05 0.99 -4.04
CA ARG A 5 0.47 2.20 -4.77
C ARG A 5 -0.15 2.28 -6.14
N ASP A 6 -0.34 3.50 -6.62
CA ASP A 6 -0.80 3.83 -7.98
C ASP A 6 -2.06 3.02 -8.38
N SER A 7 -2.95 2.76 -7.40
CA SER A 7 -4.09 1.85 -7.54
C SER A 7 -5.42 2.58 -7.36
N ARG A 8 -6.50 2.08 -7.97
CA ARG A 8 -7.86 2.57 -7.74
C ARG A 8 -8.56 1.70 -6.70
N LEU A 9 -8.90 2.27 -5.54
CA LEU A 9 -9.62 1.62 -4.46
C LEU A 9 -11.12 1.96 -4.53
N GLY A 10 -11.94 0.93 -4.73
CA GLY A 10 -13.40 1.04 -4.78
C GLY A 10 -14.04 1.26 -3.40
N ALA A 11 -15.36 1.46 -3.38
CA ALA A 11 -16.11 1.79 -2.16
C ALA A 11 -16.22 0.62 -1.15
N GLY A 12 -15.77 -0.59 -1.52
CA GLY A 12 -15.71 -1.73 -0.60
C GLY A 12 -14.57 -1.65 0.42
N VAL A 13 -13.63 -0.70 0.26
CA VAL A 13 -12.59 -0.43 1.26
C VAL A 13 -13.09 0.67 2.19
N ASP A 14 -13.08 0.42 3.49
CA ASP A 14 -13.36 1.44 4.49
C ASP A 14 -12.26 2.52 4.47
N ALA A 15 -12.65 3.75 4.15
CA ALA A 15 -11.72 4.88 4.10
C ALA A 15 -11.27 5.35 5.49
N VAL A 16 -12.06 5.09 6.53
CA VAL A 16 -11.80 5.48 7.92
C VAL A 16 -10.90 4.45 8.61
N ALA A 17 -11.15 3.15 8.42
CA ALA A 17 -10.41 2.06 9.05
C ALA A 17 -10.05 0.94 8.03
N PRO A 18 -9.14 1.18 7.08
CA PRO A 18 -8.83 0.23 6.00
C PRO A 18 -8.04 -1.01 6.45
N TYR A 19 -7.38 -0.92 7.60
CA TYR A 19 -6.57 -1.99 8.16
C TYR A 19 -7.22 -2.50 9.44
N ALA A 20 -7.18 -3.82 9.60
CA ALA A 20 -7.77 -4.50 10.74
C ALA A 20 -6.71 -5.30 11.49
N ASN A 21 -6.92 -5.43 12.79
CA ASN A 21 -6.12 -6.32 13.63
C ASN A 21 -6.39 -7.77 13.21
N MET A 22 -5.34 -8.60 13.17
CA MET A 22 -5.50 -10.02 12.92
C MET A 22 -6.05 -10.75 14.15
N SER A 23 -5.64 -10.28 15.33
CA SER A 23 -6.18 -10.62 16.66
C SER A 23 -5.86 -9.48 17.62
N ASP A 24 -6.36 -9.54 18.85
CA ASP A 24 -6.06 -8.56 19.91
C ASP A 24 -4.56 -8.42 20.21
N ILE A 25 -3.80 -9.51 20.15
CA ILE A 25 -2.34 -9.53 20.35
C ILE A 25 -1.52 -9.18 19.10
N TYR A 26 -2.17 -9.01 17.94
CA TYR A 26 -1.51 -8.67 16.67
C TYR A 26 -2.18 -7.43 16.04
N PRO A 27 -1.92 -6.23 16.62
CA PRO A 27 -2.47 -4.99 16.09
C PRO A 27 -1.85 -4.66 14.72
N TRP A 28 -2.64 -4.03 13.84
CA TRP A 28 -2.17 -3.69 12.51
C TRP A 28 -1.08 -2.60 12.52
N GLN A 29 -1.08 -1.74 13.54
CA GLN A 29 -0.14 -0.62 13.67
C GLN A 29 1.32 -1.09 13.82
N ASP A 30 1.53 -2.29 14.35
CA ASP A 30 2.86 -2.92 14.44
C ASP A 30 3.33 -3.47 13.08
N GLN A 31 2.43 -3.51 12.09
CA GLN A 31 2.74 -3.97 10.74
C GLN A 31 3.27 -2.83 9.86
N ARG A 32 4.06 -3.20 8.86
CA ARG A 32 4.61 -2.26 7.89
C ARG A 32 3.65 -2.09 6.72
N PHE A 33 2.58 -1.32 6.92
CA PHE A 33 1.59 -0.97 5.89
C PHE A 33 1.77 0.49 5.45
N ALA A 34 1.69 0.74 4.14
CA ALA A 34 1.70 2.10 3.62
C ALA A 34 1.07 2.19 2.23
N GLU A 35 0.62 3.40 1.87
CA GLU A 35 0.00 3.70 0.58
C GLU A 35 0.71 4.82 -0.19
N TYR A 36 0.52 4.86 -1.50
CA TYR A 36 1.03 5.96 -2.33
C TYR A 36 0.18 6.22 -3.57
N ARG A 37 -0.34 7.45 -3.71
CA ARG A 37 -1.07 7.93 -4.91
C ARG A 37 -2.24 7.01 -5.35
N ASN A 38 -2.91 6.39 -4.39
CA ASN A 38 -4.14 5.66 -4.66
C ASN A 38 -5.29 6.63 -4.99
N THR A 39 -6.29 6.15 -5.74
CA THR A 39 -7.44 6.95 -6.19
C THR A 39 -8.75 6.24 -5.92
N GLY A 40 -9.88 6.94 -6.00
CA GLY A 40 -11.21 6.39 -5.80
C GLY A 40 -11.73 6.54 -4.36
N PRO A 41 -13.01 6.18 -4.13
CA PRO A 41 -13.68 6.42 -2.85
C PRO A 41 -13.02 5.69 -1.68
N GLY A 42 -12.51 4.47 -1.89
CA GLY A 42 -11.81 3.70 -0.87
C GLY A 42 -10.36 4.13 -0.63
N ALA A 43 -9.85 5.13 -1.35
CA ALA A 43 -8.52 5.71 -1.15
C ALA A 43 -8.57 7.05 -0.43
N ARG A 44 -9.76 7.54 -0.06
CA ARG A 44 -9.89 8.81 0.66
C ARG A 44 -9.16 8.70 2.00
N VAL A 45 -8.26 9.64 2.25
CA VAL A 45 -7.61 9.77 3.55
C VAL A 45 -8.53 10.58 4.46
N ALA A 46 -9.46 9.89 5.13
CA ALA A 46 -10.38 10.50 6.08
C ALA A 46 -9.77 10.65 7.47
N VAL A 47 -9.00 9.66 7.91
CA VAL A 47 -8.22 9.66 9.16
C VAL A 47 -6.76 9.39 8.81
N PRO A 48 -5.89 10.42 8.77
CA PRO A 48 -4.49 10.27 8.35
C PRO A 48 -3.71 9.20 9.11
N GLU A 49 -3.95 9.08 10.41
CA GLU A 49 -3.28 8.15 11.32
C GLU A 49 -3.56 6.67 10.97
N ASN A 50 -4.73 6.40 10.40
CA ASN A 50 -5.13 5.05 9.97
C ASN A 50 -4.61 4.69 8.57
N ARG A 51 -3.95 5.62 7.87
CA ARG A 51 -3.51 5.46 6.46
C ARG A 51 -2.09 6.00 6.24
N PRO A 52 -1.05 5.31 6.76
CA PRO A 52 0.33 5.73 6.54
C PRO A 52 0.63 5.95 5.05
N GLN A 53 1.16 7.12 4.69
CA GLN A 53 1.52 7.47 3.31
C GLN A 53 3.04 7.38 3.11
N LEU A 54 3.46 6.79 2.00
CA LEU A 54 4.84 6.89 1.56
C LEU A 54 5.13 8.29 1.01
N THR A 55 6.31 8.80 1.32
CA THR A 55 6.90 9.92 0.57
C THR A 55 7.24 9.46 -0.85
N ALA A 56 7.39 10.41 -1.77
CA ALA A 56 7.87 10.12 -3.12
C ALA A 56 9.23 9.38 -3.12
N ALA A 57 10.12 9.68 -2.16
CA ALA A 57 11.41 9.01 -2.03
C ALA A 57 11.28 7.55 -1.58
N GLN A 58 10.38 7.26 -0.64
CA GLN A 58 10.09 5.90 -0.21
C GLN A 58 9.38 5.11 -1.32
N ALA A 59 8.43 5.73 -2.02
CA ALA A 59 7.71 5.11 -3.13
C ALA A 59 8.64 4.68 -4.28
N ARG A 60 9.72 5.44 -4.54
CA ARG A 60 10.77 5.04 -5.51
C ARG A 60 11.50 3.75 -5.11
N LYS A 61 11.50 3.38 -3.83
CA LYS A 61 12.08 2.12 -3.33
C LYS A 61 11.08 0.97 -3.31
N ALA A 62 9.79 1.23 -3.56
CA ALA A 62 8.73 0.23 -3.55
C ALA A 62 8.27 -0.08 -4.98
N THR A 63 9.21 -0.35 -5.89
CA THR A 63 8.93 -0.74 -7.28
C THR A 63 9.18 -2.23 -7.49
N ARG A 64 8.61 -2.79 -8.55
CA ARG A 64 8.87 -4.19 -8.93
C ARG A 64 10.35 -4.44 -9.22
N GLU A 65 11.04 -3.47 -9.84
CA GLU A 65 12.47 -3.57 -10.17
C GLU A 65 13.33 -3.69 -8.90
N VAL A 66 12.98 -2.94 -7.84
CA VAL A 66 13.68 -3.00 -6.55
C VAL A 66 13.37 -4.31 -5.81
N TYR A 67 12.13 -4.79 -5.84
CA TYR A 67 11.77 -6.02 -5.12
C TYR A 67 12.23 -7.31 -5.79
N LEU A 68 12.32 -7.31 -7.11
CA LEU A 68 12.61 -8.52 -7.88
C LEU A 68 14.06 -8.57 -8.34
N ASP A 69 14.84 -7.52 -8.06
CA ASP A 69 16.31 -7.52 -8.10
C ASP A 69 16.90 -8.16 -9.38
N GLY A 70 16.52 -7.61 -10.53
CA GLY A 70 16.98 -8.10 -11.84
C GLY A 70 16.15 -9.25 -12.44
N TRP A 71 15.30 -9.92 -11.65
CA TRP A 71 14.31 -10.84 -12.21
C TRP A 71 13.17 -10.05 -12.86
N THR A 72 12.98 -10.26 -14.17
CA THR A 72 12.06 -9.48 -15.02
C THR A 72 10.99 -10.36 -15.70
N PRO A 73 10.11 -11.06 -14.95
CA PRO A 73 9.07 -11.92 -15.52
C PRO A 73 8.05 -11.21 -16.42
N TRP A 74 7.95 -9.88 -16.34
CA TRP A 74 7.12 -9.06 -17.24
C TRP A 74 7.85 -8.64 -18.52
N GLY A 75 9.19 -8.68 -18.51
CA GLY A 75 9.99 -8.53 -19.71
C GLY A 75 9.76 -9.79 -20.51
N ARG A 76 8.87 -9.75 -21.51
CA ARG A 76 8.86 -10.81 -22.51
C ARG A 76 10.26 -10.84 -23.09
N GLY A 77 10.99 -11.94 -22.90
CA GLY A 77 11.98 -12.33 -23.89
C GLY A 77 11.22 -12.42 -25.21
N CYS A 78 11.38 -11.41 -26.05
CA CYS A 78 11.16 -11.53 -27.48
C CYS A 78 12.46 -12.02 -28.09
#